data_AF-A0A831T3Y7-F1
#
_entry.id   AF-A0A831T3Y7-F1
#
_cell.length_a   1.000
_cell.length_b   1.000
_cell.length_c   1.000
_cell.angle_alpha   90.00
_cell.angle_beta   90.00
_cell.angle_gamma   90.00
#
_symmetry.space_group_name_H-M   'P 1'
#
loop_
_entity.id
_entity.type
_entity.pdbx_description
1 polymer ?
#
loop_
_entity_poly.entity_id
_entity_poly.type
_entity_poly.pdbx_seq_one_letter_code
_entity_poly.pdbx_strand_id
1 'polypeptide(L)'
;MAATEAEPAPEPQPAFEPFSTLKSYDISDQLEESGSWFKILRAPLLVLLLIILSIVGFHYYQRTKFVNKVSSTLAQDAALIEEIGSYEKNNRTINYQEAIRKCNEQVRKRDGFIELLNAADPYLYKKVLDDSIALLRAENDYVKAKRNYYENVFLWKTAREQDEMIKRMQSGKTENVNLSIQELGPETEAIKEARAKVAAAVDAVNKARELLSQAAKDFIDLPSQSQLIVPETIK
;
A
#
# COMPACT_ATOMS: atom_id res chain seq x y z
N MET A 1 45.35 -56.28 63.97
CA MET A 1 46.61 -55.66 64.43
C MET A 1 46.73 -54.33 63.72
N ALA A 2 46.36 -53.25 64.39
CA ALA A 2 46.39 -51.89 63.87
C ALA A 2 47.55 -51.17 64.55
N ALA A 3 48.57 -50.85 63.77
CA ALA A 3 49.58 -49.85 64.12
C ALA A 3 49.17 -48.57 63.40
N THR A 4 48.82 -47.54 64.15
CA THR A 4 48.68 -46.19 63.60
C THR A 4 49.74 -45.34 64.28
N GLU A 5 50.68 -44.88 63.45
CA GLU A 5 51.88 -44.16 63.77
C GLU A 5 51.59 -42.76 64.32
N ALA A 6 52.52 -42.26 65.12
CA ALA A 6 52.51 -40.92 65.69
C ALA A 6 52.77 -39.86 64.61
N GLU A 7 51.98 -38.79 64.66
CA GLU A 7 52.03 -37.63 63.76
C GLU A 7 53.33 -36.80 64.01
N PRO A 8 54.10 -36.46 62.96
CA PRO A 8 55.33 -35.68 63.11
C PRO A 8 55.04 -34.18 63.30
N ALA A 9 55.88 -33.53 64.12
CA ALA A 9 55.79 -32.10 64.40
C ALA A 9 56.03 -31.23 63.15
N PRO A 10 55.34 -30.08 63.02
CA PRO A 10 55.43 -29.24 61.83
C PRO A 10 56.79 -28.55 61.70
N GLU A 11 57.32 -28.54 60.49
CA GLU A 11 58.55 -27.83 60.11
C GLU A 11 58.38 -26.30 60.23
N PRO A 12 59.45 -25.57 60.61
CA PRO A 12 59.43 -24.11 60.69
C PRO A 12 59.25 -23.49 59.30
N GLN A 13 58.27 -22.59 59.18
CA GLN A 13 58.02 -21.83 57.95
C GLN A 13 59.20 -20.89 57.63
N PRO A 14 59.56 -20.72 56.35
CA PRO A 14 60.60 -19.79 55.94
C PRO A 14 60.19 -18.34 56.23
N ALA A 15 61.16 -17.55 56.69
CA ALA A 15 60.99 -16.14 56.96
C ALA A 15 60.54 -15.40 55.70
N PHE A 16 59.45 -14.64 55.81
CA PHE A 16 58.98 -13.72 54.78
C PHE A 16 60.04 -12.64 54.53
N GLU A 17 60.64 -12.64 53.33
CA GLU A 17 61.40 -11.49 52.86
C GLU A 17 60.42 -10.34 52.54
N PRO A 18 60.72 -9.09 52.94
CA PRO A 18 59.87 -7.96 52.62
C PRO A 18 59.80 -7.76 51.10
N PHE A 19 58.58 -7.57 50.58
CA PHE A 19 58.29 -7.19 49.20
C PHE A 19 58.93 -5.83 48.88
N SER A 20 60.22 -5.80 48.54
CA SER A 20 60.95 -4.59 48.17
C SER A 20 61.60 -4.70 46.79
N THR A 21 60.88 -5.26 45.82
CA THR A 21 61.13 -5.04 44.37
C THR A 21 59.89 -5.35 43.52
N LEU A 22 58.75 -4.73 43.81
CA LEU A 22 57.75 -4.51 42.76
C LEU A 22 58.33 -3.44 41.84
N LYS A 23 59.04 -3.85 40.79
CA LYS A 23 59.31 -2.97 39.64
C LYS A 23 57.95 -2.43 39.21
N SER A 24 57.74 -1.12 39.37
CA SER A 24 56.65 -0.41 38.75
C SER A 24 56.77 -0.65 37.24
N TYR A 25 55.99 -1.59 36.72
CA TYR A 25 55.82 -1.73 35.29
C TYR A 25 55.07 -0.48 34.85
N ASP A 26 55.80 0.45 34.24
CA ASP A 26 55.20 1.66 33.70
C ASP A 26 54.41 1.26 32.45
N ILE A 27 53.10 1.02 32.62
CA ILE A 27 52.19 0.58 31.55
C ILE A 27 51.91 1.75 30.58
N SER A 28 52.39 2.96 30.90
CA SER A 28 52.20 4.16 30.07
C SER A 28 52.81 4.01 28.67
N ASP A 29 53.98 3.38 28.54
CA ASP A 29 54.63 3.14 27.24
C ASP A 29 53.83 2.15 26.35
N GLN A 30 53.18 1.12 26.93
CA GLN A 30 52.33 0.20 26.18
C GLN A 30 50.95 0.81 25.81
N LEU A 31 50.50 1.81 26.57
CA LEU A 31 49.28 2.56 26.27
C LEU A 31 49.49 3.59 25.15
N GLU A 32 50.70 4.16 25.01
CA GLU A 32 51.02 5.03 23.87
C GLU A 32 51.11 4.25 22.54
N GLU A 33 51.71 3.05 22.55
CA GLU A 33 51.77 2.19 21.36
C GLU A 33 50.40 1.66 20.95
N SER A 34 49.51 1.38 21.92
CA SER A 34 48.14 0.95 21.63
C SER A 34 47.23 2.08 21.12
N GLY A 35 47.54 3.33 21.42
CA GLY A 35 46.82 4.49 20.89
C GLY A 35 46.99 4.72 19.38
N SER A 36 48.08 4.22 18.78
CA SER A 36 48.40 4.42 17.35
C SER A 36 47.55 3.56 16.43
N TRP A 37 47.42 2.26 16.68
CA TRP A 37 46.60 1.36 15.85
C TRP A 37 45.10 1.64 16.00
N PHE A 38 44.64 2.09 17.17
CA PHE A 38 43.27 2.57 17.36
C PHE A 38 42.96 3.81 16.51
N LYS A 39 43.92 4.74 16.32
CA LYS A 39 43.75 5.89 15.42
C LYS A 39 43.72 5.45 13.95
N ILE A 40 44.55 4.48 13.57
CA ILE A 40 44.62 3.92 12.20
C ILE A 40 43.34 3.14 11.86
N LEU A 41 42.74 2.40 12.80
CA LEU A 41 41.49 1.67 12.58
C LEU A 41 40.23 2.55 12.64
N ARG A 42 40.24 3.67 13.38
CA ARG A 42 39.06 4.56 13.49
C ARG A 42 38.68 5.20 12.15
N ALA A 43 39.64 5.64 11.36
CA ALA A 43 39.37 6.27 10.06
C ALA A 43 38.63 5.35 9.07
N PRO A 44 39.09 4.11 8.76
CA PRO A 44 38.37 3.22 7.87
C PRO A 44 37.02 2.76 8.44
N LEU A 45 36.88 2.64 9.77
CA LEU A 45 35.60 2.27 10.41
C LEU A 45 34.57 3.40 10.29
N LEU A 46 35.00 4.66 10.43
CA LEU A 46 34.15 5.83 10.17
C LEU A 46 33.77 5.94 8.68
N VAL A 47 34.72 5.69 7.76
CA VAL A 47 34.42 5.65 6.32
C VAL A 47 33.42 4.55 5.99
N LEU A 48 33.60 3.35 6.54
CA LEU A 48 32.65 2.24 6.36
C LEU A 48 31.26 2.60 6.90
N LEU A 49 31.19 3.22 8.08
CA LEU A 49 29.93 3.66 8.67
C LEU A 49 29.24 4.73 7.80
N LEU A 50 29.99 5.69 7.25
CA LEU A 50 29.45 6.68 6.31
C LEU A 50 28.94 6.04 5.02
N ILE A 51 29.63 5.03 4.49
CA ILE A 51 29.17 4.27 3.32
C ILE A 51 27.85 3.55 3.63
N ILE A 52 27.77 2.85 4.77
CA ILE A 52 26.54 2.15 5.20
C ILE A 52 25.40 3.15 5.38
N LEU A 53 25.63 4.27 6.08
CA LEU A 53 24.62 5.32 6.27
C LEU A 53 24.18 5.95 4.95
N SER A 54 25.09 6.13 3.99
CA SER A 54 24.76 6.67 2.67
C SER A 54 23.87 5.70 1.88
N ILE A 55 24.16 4.39 1.95
CA ILE A 55 23.35 3.34 1.32
C ILE A 55 21.97 3.27 1.98
N VAL A 56 21.90 3.21 3.31
CA VAL A 56 20.63 3.19 4.06
C VAL A 56 19.81 4.45 3.80
N GLY A 57 20.45 5.61 3.80
CA GLY A 57 19.81 6.90 3.51
C GLY A 57 19.26 6.97 2.09
N PHE A 58 20.01 6.47 1.10
CA PHE A 58 19.53 6.37 -0.27
C PHE A 58 18.32 5.44 -0.39
N HIS A 59 18.35 4.26 0.25
CA HIS A 59 17.20 3.35 0.27
C HIS A 59 15.97 3.97 0.94
N TYR A 60 16.16 4.66 2.07
CA TYR A 60 15.07 5.36 2.77
C TYR A 60 14.46 6.47 1.92
N TYR A 61 15.30 7.25 1.21
CA TYR A 61 14.86 8.28 0.29
C TYR A 61 14.03 7.69 -0.87
N GLN A 62 14.53 6.62 -1.51
CA GLN A 62 13.80 5.95 -2.59
C GLN A 62 12.47 5.35 -2.11
N ARG A 63 12.45 4.76 -0.90
CA ARG A 63 11.23 4.27 -0.24
C ARG A 63 10.20 5.38 -0.09
N THR A 64 10.59 6.49 0.53
CA THR A 64 9.70 7.61 0.81
C THR A 64 9.16 8.23 -0.48
N LYS A 65 10.01 8.40 -1.49
CA LYS A 65 9.61 8.91 -2.80
C LYS A 65 8.60 7.99 -3.49
N PHE A 66 8.82 6.67 -3.44
CA PHE A 66 7.90 5.67 -3.98
C PHE A 66 6.56 5.70 -3.25
N VAL A 67 6.57 5.61 -1.91
CA VAL A 67 5.37 5.61 -1.07
C VAL A 67 4.53 6.85 -1.31
N ASN A 68 5.15 8.04 -1.31
CA ASN A 68 4.43 9.30 -1.54
C ASN A 68 3.79 9.36 -2.93
N LYS A 69 4.46 8.83 -3.96
CA LYS A 69 3.92 8.82 -5.33
C LYS A 69 2.71 7.87 -5.42
N VAL A 70 2.82 6.66 -4.89
CA VAL A 70 1.75 5.66 -4.89
C VAL A 70 0.57 6.14 -4.03
N SER A 71 0.82 6.59 -2.80
CA SER A 71 -0.23 7.04 -1.89
C SER A 71 -0.98 8.27 -2.41
N SER A 72 -0.27 9.25 -2.97
CA SER A 72 -0.91 10.43 -3.58
C SER A 72 -1.79 10.03 -4.78
N THR A 73 -1.34 9.08 -5.60
CA THR A 73 -2.10 8.60 -6.76
C THR A 73 -3.37 7.87 -6.31
N LEU A 74 -3.26 6.95 -5.34
CA LEU A 74 -4.42 6.20 -4.82
C LEU A 74 -5.40 7.10 -4.05
N ALA A 75 -4.93 8.13 -3.35
CA ALA A 75 -5.78 9.10 -2.68
C ALA A 75 -6.61 9.93 -3.68
N GLN A 76 -6.00 10.33 -4.80
CA GLN A 76 -6.72 11.00 -5.89
C GLN A 76 -7.75 10.07 -6.55
N ASP A 77 -7.43 8.79 -6.69
CA ASP A 77 -8.37 7.82 -7.23
C ASP A 77 -9.58 7.56 -6.32
N ALA A 78 -9.35 7.44 -5.00
CA ALA A 78 -10.42 7.24 -4.04
C ALA A 78 -11.51 8.32 -4.14
N ALA A 79 -11.12 9.58 -4.38
CA ALA A 79 -12.04 10.69 -4.61
C ALA A 79 -12.89 10.49 -5.88
N LEU A 80 -12.35 9.87 -6.94
CA LEU A 80 -13.10 9.55 -8.15
C LEU A 80 -14.16 8.48 -7.87
N ILE A 81 -13.83 7.43 -7.12
CA ILE A 81 -14.80 6.37 -6.80
C ILE A 81 -15.96 6.92 -5.97
N GLU A 82 -15.65 7.77 -4.99
CA GLU A 82 -16.66 8.44 -4.17
C GLU A 82 -17.59 9.34 -5.00
N GLU A 83 -17.08 10.00 -6.03
CA GLU A 83 -17.89 10.82 -6.94
C GLU A 83 -18.99 10.00 -7.66
N ILE A 84 -18.69 8.77 -8.13
CA ILE A 84 -19.72 7.92 -8.75
C ILE A 84 -20.72 7.44 -7.70
N GLY A 85 -20.24 6.97 -6.54
CA GLY A 85 -21.11 6.48 -5.48
C GLY A 85 -22.06 7.57 -4.95
N SER A 86 -21.56 8.78 -4.77
CA SER A 86 -22.36 9.95 -4.36
C SER A 86 -23.33 10.39 -5.45
N TYR A 87 -22.96 10.30 -6.72
CA TYR A 87 -23.86 10.60 -7.83
C TYR A 87 -25.08 9.67 -7.86
N GLU A 88 -24.88 8.36 -7.62
CA GLU A 88 -25.98 7.39 -7.53
C GLU A 88 -26.83 7.60 -6.28
N LYS A 89 -26.22 7.93 -5.14
CA LYS A 89 -26.92 8.09 -3.84
C LYS A 89 -27.73 9.38 -3.75
N ASN A 90 -27.20 10.48 -4.29
CA ASN A 90 -27.77 11.81 -4.09
C ASN A 90 -28.79 12.21 -5.16
N ASN A 91 -28.80 11.56 -6.33
CA ASN A 91 -29.75 11.85 -7.39
C ASN A 91 -30.91 10.86 -7.37
N ARG A 92 -32.08 11.32 -6.90
CA ARG A 92 -33.34 10.55 -6.98
C ARG A 92 -33.72 10.17 -8.42
N THR A 93 -33.27 10.96 -9.39
CA THR A 93 -33.39 10.68 -10.81
C THR A 93 -32.00 10.79 -11.43
N ILE A 94 -31.40 9.67 -11.79
CA ILE A 94 -30.09 9.62 -12.43
C ILE A 94 -30.21 10.20 -13.85
N ASN A 95 -29.41 11.22 -14.16
CA ASN A 95 -29.20 11.63 -15.55
C ASN A 95 -28.17 10.69 -16.18
N TYR A 96 -28.64 9.69 -16.93
CA TYR A 96 -27.78 8.66 -17.52
C TYR A 96 -26.71 9.21 -18.45
N GLN A 97 -26.99 10.28 -19.19
CA GLN A 97 -25.98 10.90 -20.08
C GLN A 97 -24.84 11.51 -19.28
N GLU A 98 -25.17 12.21 -18.19
CA GLU A 98 -24.17 12.76 -17.28
C GLU A 98 -23.39 11.65 -16.57
N ALA A 99 -24.07 10.58 -16.14
CA ALA A 99 -23.44 9.39 -15.54
C ALA A 99 -22.41 8.77 -16.49
N ILE A 100 -22.77 8.55 -17.76
CA ILE A 100 -21.89 8.02 -18.80
C ILE A 100 -20.69 8.94 -19.02
N ARG A 101 -20.92 10.26 -19.09
CA ARG A 101 -19.84 11.25 -19.24
C ARG A 101 -18.85 11.18 -18.07
N LYS A 102 -19.36 11.14 -16.85
CA LYS A 102 -18.55 11.00 -15.62
C LYS A 102 -17.75 9.70 -15.63
N CYS A 103 -18.35 8.57 -15.99
CA CYS A 103 -17.63 7.31 -16.12
C CYS A 103 -16.46 7.40 -17.11
N ASN A 104 -16.66 8.00 -18.29
CA ASN A 104 -15.59 8.18 -19.27
C ASN A 104 -14.47 9.09 -18.77
N GLU A 105 -14.81 10.18 -18.07
CA GLU A 105 -13.83 11.09 -17.48
C GLU A 105 -12.97 10.38 -16.43
N GLN A 106 -13.59 9.57 -15.58
CA GLN A 106 -12.85 8.83 -14.56
C GLN A 106 -11.96 7.74 -15.14
N VAL A 107 -12.43 7.02 -16.17
CA VAL A 107 -11.58 6.02 -16.85
C VAL A 107 -10.31 6.67 -17.40
N ARG A 108 -10.46 7.83 -18.05
CA ARG A 108 -9.32 8.59 -18.58
C ARG A 108 -8.34 9.03 -17.49
N LYS A 109 -8.85 9.51 -16.34
CA LYS A 109 -8.00 9.91 -15.21
C LYS A 109 -7.23 8.73 -14.64
N ARG A 110 -7.90 7.58 -14.44
CA ARG A 110 -7.27 6.34 -13.99
C ARG A 110 -6.24 5.78 -14.95
N ASP A 111 -6.49 5.85 -16.25
CA ASP A 111 -5.49 5.47 -17.26
C ASP A 111 -4.22 6.33 -17.12
N GLY A 112 -4.37 7.65 -16.88
CA GLY A 112 -3.25 8.54 -16.58
C GLY A 112 -2.51 8.17 -15.29
N PHE A 113 -3.22 7.77 -14.23
CA PHE A 113 -2.61 7.26 -13.00
C PHE A 113 -1.82 5.96 -13.23
N ILE A 114 -2.37 5.03 -14.02
CA ILE A 114 -1.70 3.79 -14.40
C ILE A 114 -0.41 4.09 -15.18
N GLU A 115 -0.43 5.02 -16.13
CA GLU A 115 0.76 5.47 -16.85
C GLU A 115 1.82 6.07 -15.91
N LEU A 116 1.40 6.93 -14.98
CA LEU A 116 2.30 7.52 -13.98
C LEU A 116 2.97 6.48 -13.08
N LEU A 117 2.23 5.42 -12.70
CA LEU A 117 2.75 4.30 -11.91
C LEU A 117 3.65 3.39 -12.74
N ASN A 118 3.30 3.07 -14.00
CA ASN A 118 4.17 2.29 -14.90
C ASN A 118 5.52 2.98 -15.15
N ALA A 119 5.55 4.32 -15.13
CA ALA A 119 6.79 5.10 -15.25
C ALA A 119 7.57 5.20 -13.92
N ALA A 120 7.07 4.66 -12.81
CA ALA A 120 7.82 4.62 -11.55
C ALA A 120 8.86 3.49 -11.60
N ASP A 121 10.07 3.75 -11.10
CA ASP A 121 11.11 2.74 -10.94
C ASP A 121 10.68 1.72 -9.86
N PRO A 122 10.51 0.42 -10.21
CA PRO A 122 10.04 -0.59 -9.26
C PRO A 122 11.10 -1.02 -8.24
N TYR A 123 12.35 -0.54 -8.33
CA TYR A 123 13.52 -0.84 -7.48
C TYR A 123 13.38 -2.04 -6.51
N LEU A 124 12.81 -1.83 -5.31
CA LEU A 124 12.55 -2.87 -4.29
C LEU A 124 11.05 -3.09 -4.00
N TYR A 125 10.16 -2.38 -4.70
CA TYR A 125 8.75 -2.23 -4.33
C TYR A 125 7.80 -2.68 -5.44
N LYS A 126 8.32 -3.54 -6.32
CA LYS A 126 7.60 -4.07 -7.48
C LYS A 126 6.24 -4.67 -7.14
N LYS A 127 6.14 -5.46 -6.06
CA LYS A 127 4.86 -6.08 -5.64
C LYS A 127 3.80 -5.03 -5.32
N VAL A 128 4.13 -4.03 -4.49
CA VAL A 128 3.21 -2.94 -4.14
C VAL A 128 2.84 -2.12 -5.39
N LEU A 129 3.79 -1.89 -6.30
CA LEU A 129 3.52 -1.19 -7.56
C LEU A 129 2.55 -1.98 -8.45
N ASP A 130 2.84 -3.26 -8.68
CA ASP A 130 2.05 -4.16 -9.51
C ASP A 130 0.62 -4.30 -8.95
N ASP A 131 0.47 -4.47 -7.63
CA ASP A 131 -0.84 -4.59 -6.97
C ASP A 131 -1.61 -3.26 -6.99
N SER A 132 -0.92 -2.10 -6.89
CA SER A 132 -1.55 -0.79 -7.03
C SER A 132 -2.08 -0.57 -8.45
N ILE A 133 -1.31 -0.97 -9.46
CA ILE A 133 -1.73 -0.92 -10.87
C ILE A 133 -2.90 -1.89 -11.11
N ALA A 134 -2.86 -3.08 -10.52
CA ALA A 134 -3.94 -4.06 -10.61
C ALA A 134 -5.25 -3.53 -10.01
N LEU A 135 -5.17 -2.83 -8.86
CA LEU A 135 -6.32 -2.16 -8.26
C LEU A 135 -6.93 -1.10 -9.19
N LEU A 136 -6.10 -0.18 -9.70
CA LEU A 136 -6.57 0.87 -10.61
C LEU A 136 -7.21 0.29 -11.88
N ARG A 137 -6.66 -0.82 -12.41
CA ARG A 137 -7.24 -1.53 -13.56
C ARG A 137 -8.59 -2.15 -13.23
N ALA A 138 -8.70 -2.80 -12.09
CA ALA A 138 -9.97 -3.38 -11.63
C ALA A 138 -11.04 -2.30 -11.42
N GLU A 139 -10.67 -1.16 -10.84
CA GLU A 139 -11.57 -0.01 -10.63
C GLU A 139 -11.99 0.61 -11.98
N ASN A 140 -11.09 0.64 -12.96
CA ASN A 140 -11.41 1.01 -14.33
C ASN A 140 -12.44 0.07 -14.98
N ASP A 141 -12.26 -1.23 -14.84
CA ASP A 141 -13.18 -2.22 -15.39
C ASP A 141 -14.55 -2.16 -14.72
N TYR A 142 -14.59 -1.89 -13.41
CA TYR A 142 -15.82 -1.57 -12.69
C TYR A 142 -16.52 -0.33 -13.26
N VAL A 143 -15.80 0.77 -13.49
CA VAL A 143 -16.41 1.98 -14.05
C VAL A 143 -16.87 1.78 -15.50
N LYS A 144 -16.15 1.00 -16.31
CA LYS A 144 -16.60 0.61 -17.66
C LYS A 144 -17.87 -0.25 -17.62
N ALA A 145 -17.94 -1.19 -16.67
CA ALA A 145 -19.14 -2.02 -16.47
C ALA A 145 -20.34 -1.16 -16.05
N LYS A 146 -20.15 -0.20 -15.12
CA LYS A 146 -21.18 0.77 -14.72
C LYS A 146 -21.63 1.64 -15.90
N ARG A 147 -20.70 2.12 -16.73
CA ARG A 147 -21.02 2.87 -17.95
C ARG A 147 -21.92 2.05 -18.87
N ASN A 148 -21.53 0.81 -19.15
CA ASN A 148 -22.31 -0.09 -20.01
C ASN A 148 -23.71 -0.35 -19.42
N TYR A 149 -23.82 -0.50 -18.10
CA TYR A 149 -25.12 -0.58 -17.43
C TYR A 149 -25.97 0.67 -17.67
N TYR A 150 -25.41 1.87 -17.47
CA TYR A 150 -26.13 3.12 -17.72
C TYR A 150 -26.55 3.29 -19.19
N GLU A 151 -25.68 2.92 -20.14
CA GLU A 151 -25.98 2.94 -21.57
C GLU A 151 -27.17 2.03 -21.90
N ASN A 152 -27.18 0.78 -21.40
CA ASN A 152 -28.28 -0.15 -21.64
C ASN A 152 -29.60 0.31 -20.99
N VAL A 153 -29.55 0.85 -19.77
CA VAL A 153 -30.74 1.37 -19.10
C VAL A 153 -31.28 2.61 -19.84
N PHE A 154 -30.40 3.50 -20.30
CA PHE A 154 -30.80 4.66 -21.09
C PHE A 154 -31.50 4.26 -22.39
N LEU A 155 -30.87 3.36 -23.17
CA LEU A 155 -31.44 2.87 -24.43
C LEU A 155 -32.79 2.17 -24.21
N TRP A 156 -32.90 1.33 -23.18
CA TRP A 156 -34.14 0.67 -22.84
C TRP A 156 -35.24 1.66 -22.43
N LYS A 157 -34.91 2.65 -21.59
CA LYS A 157 -35.83 3.71 -21.19
C LYS A 157 -36.34 4.48 -22.41
N THR A 158 -35.43 4.94 -23.28
CA THR A 158 -35.80 5.69 -24.48
C THR A 158 -36.67 4.86 -25.42
N ALA A 159 -36.36 3.59 -25.65
CA ALA A 159 -37.16 2.72 -26.51
C ALA A 159 -38.59 2.53 -25.97
N ARG A 160 -38.74 2.32 -24.66
CA ARG A 160 -40.06 2.19 -24.01
C ARG A 160 -40.87 3.48 -24.02
N GLU A 161 -40.21 4.61 -23.78
CA GLU A 161 -40.86 5.92 -23.85
C GLU A 161 -41.34 6.21 -25.28
N GLN A 162 -40.57 5.84 -26.30
CA GLN A 162 -40.97 5.95 -27.70
C GLN A 162 -42.16 5.03 -28.02
N ASP A 163 -42.14 3.77 -27.61
CA ASP A 163 -43.25 2.84 -27.81
C ASP A 163 -44.55 3.37 -27.20
N GLU A 164 -44.48 3.89 -25.97
CA GLU A 164 -45.62 4.43 -25.25
C GLU A 164 -46.11 5.74 -25.89
N MET A 165 -45.19 6.60 -26.33
CA MET A 165 -45.53 7.80 -27.09
C MET A 165 -46.25 7.45 -28.40
N ILE A 166 -45.80 6.43 -29.13
CA ILE A 166 -46.45 5.95 -30.36
C ILE A 166 -47.87 5.47 -30.08
N LYS A 167 -48.08 4.66 -29.04
CA LYS A 167 -49.42 4.21 -28.62
C LYS A 167 -50.34 5.37 -28.25
N ARG A 168 -49.81 6.39 -27.56
CA ARG A 168 -50.57 7.60 -27.20
C ARG A 168 -50.95 8.40 -28.45
N MET A 169 -50.02 8.60 -29.38
CA MET A 169 -50.31 9.26 -30.66
C MET A 169 -51.39 8.50 -31.46
N GLN A 170 -51.31 7.16 -31.51
CA GLN A 170 -52.33 6.33 -32.16
C GLN A 170 -53.71 6.43 -31.49
N SER A 171 -53.75 6.75 -30.20
CA SER A 171 -55.00 6.96 -29.44
C SER A 171 -55.42 8.44 -29.35
N GLY A 172 -54.77 9.34 -30.10
CA GLY A 172 -55.10 10.76 -30.16
C GLY A 172 -54.65 11.59 -28.95
N LYS A 173 -53.78 11.03 -28.09
CA LYS A 173 -53.19 11.73 -26.94
C LYS A 173 -51.77 12.22 -27.28
N THR A 174 -51.47 13.48 -27.03
CA THR A 174 -50.18 14.12 -27.39
C THR A 174 -49.33 14.55 -26.19
N GLU A 175 -49.62 14.04 -25.00
CA GLU A 175 -48.86 14.37 -23.80
C GLU A 175 -47.47 13.71 -23.78
N ASN A 176 -46.47 14.42 -23.26
CA ASN A 176 -45.12 13.90 -23.09
C ASN A 176 -45.11 12.66 -22.18
N VAL A 177 -44.35 11.64 -22.59
CA VAL A 177 -44.14 10.42 -21.82
C VAL A 177 -42.77 10.51 -21.15
N ASN A 178 -42.75 10.37 -19.82
CA ASN A 178 -41.52 10.19 -19.04
C ASN A 178 -41.77 9.04 -18.07
N LEU A 179 -41.24 7.86 -18.41
CA LEU A 179 -41.44 6.65 -17.61
C LEU A 179 -40.34 6.55 -16.56
N SER A 180 -40.74 6.28 -15.32
CA SER A 180 -39.81 5.83 -14.28
C SER A 180 -39.34 4.40 -14.58
N ILE A 181 -38.19 4.01 -14.04
CA ILE A 181 -37.62 2.66 -14.26
C ILE A 181 -38.60 1.55 -13.87
N GLN A 182 -39.39 1.78 -12.81
CA GLN A 182 -40.39 0.84 -12.31
C GLN A 182 -41.55 0.64 -13.29
N GLU A 183 -41.83 1.64 -14.14
CA GLU A 183 -42.90 1.62 -15.13
C GLU A 183 -42.44 1.04 -16.49
N LEU A 184 -41.13 0.83 -16.68
CA LEU A 184 -40.57 0.30 -17.93
C LEU A 184 -40.79 -1.21 -18.15
N GLY A 185 -41.33 -1.90 -17.12
CA GLY A 185 -41.59 -3.34 -17.14
C GLY A 185 -40.34 -4.18 -16.82
N PRO A 186 -40.30 -5.47 -17.22
CA PRO A 186 -39.17 -6.34 -16.91
C PRO A 186 -37.90 -5.86 -17.64
N GLU A 187 -36.77 -5.96 -16.93
CA GLU A 187 -35.44 -5.67 -17.47
C GLU A 187 -35.12 -6.56 -18.69
N THR A 188 -34.44 -5.98 -19.67
CA THR A 188 -33.94 -6.74 -20.82
C THR A 188 -32.75 -7.62 -20.41
N GLU A 189 -32.49 -8.70 -21.17
CA GLU A 189 -31.32 -9.55 -20.95
C GLU A 189 -30.00 -8.75 -21.01
N ALA A 190 -29.92 -7.71 -21.85
CA ALA A 190 -28.77 -6.82 -21.90
C ALA A 190 -28.52 -6.06 -20.59
N ILE A 191 -29.58 -5.60 -19.90
CA ILE A 191 -29.47 -4.95 -18.59
C ILE A 191 -29.04 -5.95 -17.52
N LYS A 192 -29.60 -7.17 -17.53
CA LYS A 192 -29.23 -8.24 -16.60
C LYS A 192 -27.76 -8.63 -16.76
N GLU A 193 -27.30 -8.80 -18.00
CA GLU A 193 -25.91 -9.10 -18.31
C GLU A 193 -24.98 -7.95 -17.89
N ALA A 194 -25.36 -6.71 -18.17
CA ALA A 194 -24.59 -5.54 -17.73
C ALA A 194 -24.49 -5.46 -16.19
N ARG A 195 -25.58 -5.75 -15.46
CA ARG A 195 -25.56 -5.82 -14.00
C ARG A 195 -24.65 -6.95 -13.49
N ALA A 196 -24.69 -8.12 -14.12
CA ALA A 196 -23.80 -9.24 -13.77
C ALA A 196 -22.33 -8.87 -13.97
N LYS A 197 -21.99 -8.13 -15.05
CA LYS A 197 -20.64 -7.60 -15.29
C LYS A 197 -20.22 -6.59 -14.22
N VAL A 198 -21.14 -5.74 -13.75
CA VAL A 198 -20.86 -4.82 -12.62
C VAL A 198 -20.54 -5.62 -11.35
N ALA A 199 -21.32 -6.65 -11.02
CA ALA A 199 -21.09 -7.48 -9.85
C ALA A 199 -19.71 -8.19 -9.91
N ALA A 200 -19.39 -8.81 -11.04
CA ALA A 200 -18.09 -9.45 -11.24
C ALA A 200 -16.92 -8.46 -11.13
N ALA A 201 -17.10 -7.22 -11.61
CA ALA A 201 -16.07 -6.19 -11.49
C ALA A 201 -15.91 -5.70 -10.04
N VAL A 202 -16.98 -5.62 -9.25
CA VAL A 202 -16.90 -5.34 -7.80
C VAL A 202 -16.07 -6.40 -7.08
N ASP A 203 -16.28 -7.68 -7.40
CA ASP A 203 -15.50 -8.77 -6.81
C ASP A 203 -14.01 -8.67 -7.18
N ALA A 204 -13.71 -8.30 -8.42
CA ALA A 204 -12.34 -8.07 -8.88
C ALA A 204 -11.65 -6.91 -8.13
N VAL A 205 -12.38 -5.80 -7.91
CA VAL A 205 -11.89 -4.65 -7.12
C VAL A 205 -11.60 -5.06 -5.67
N ASN A 206 -12.53 -5.79 -5.04
CA ASN A 206 -12.36 -6.26 -3.66
C ASN A 206 -11.12 -7.15 -3.53
N LYS A 207 -10.96 -8.11 -4.46
CA LYS A 207 -9.77 -8.97 -4.50
C LYS A 207 -8.47 -8.20 -4.70
N ALA A 208 -8.45 -7.23 -5.62
CA ALA A 208 -7.27 -6.40 -5.85
C ALA A 208 -6.92 -5.55 -4.61
N ARG A 209 -7.93 -5.04 -3.91
CA ARG A 209 -7.76 -4.28 -2.66
C ARG A 209 -7.20 -5.15 -1.54
N GLU A 210 -7.64 -6.40 -1.41
CA GLU A 210 -7.09 -7.36 -0.47
C GLU A 210 -5.60 -7.67 -0.76
N LEU A 211 -5.26 -7.91 -2.03
CA LEU A 211 -3.87 -8.15 -2.44
C LEU A 211 -2.98 -6.95 -2.14
N LEU A 212 -3.42 -5.74 -2.48
CA LEU A 212 -2.69 -4.51 -2.17
C LEU A 212 -2.53 -4.31 -0.66
N SER A 213 -3.57 -4.58 0.13
CA SER A 213 -3.50 -4.51 1.60
C SER A 213 -2.46 -5.49 2.15
N GLN A 214 -2.41 -6.71 1.63
CA GLN A 214 -1.41 -7.70 2.02
C GLN A 214 0.00 -7.27 1.61
N ALA A 215 0.19 -6.80 0.37
CA ALA A 215 1.48 -6.30 -0.08
C ALA A 215 1.95 -5.08 0.73
N ALA A 216 1.04 -4.20 1.14
CA ALA A 216 1.34 -3.08 2.01
C ALA A 216 1.76 -3.53 3.41
N LYS A 217 1.12 -4.56 3.98
CA LYS A 217 1.52 -5.16 5.27
C LYS A 217 2.91 -5.78 5.16
N ASP A 218 3.14 -6.63 4.16
CA ASP A 218 4.47 -7.24 3.91
C ASP A 218 5.55 -6.16 3.74
N PHE A 219 5.17 -5.02 3.15
CA PHE A 219 6.05 -3.88 2.94
C PHE A 219 6.35 -3.06 4.22
N ILE A 220 5.42 -3.03 5.18
CA ILE A 220 5.60 -2.40 6.49
C ILE A 220 6.36 -3.34 7.44
N ASP A 221 6.09 -4.65 7.37
CA ASP A 221 6.66 -5.70 8.24
C ASP A 221 8.03 -6.24 7.77
N LEU A 222 8.53 -5.81 6.61
CA LEU A 222 9.94 -5.99 6.25
C LEU A 222 10.80 -5.35 7.37
N PRO A 223 11.73 -6.09 7.99
CA PRO A 223 12.44 -5.65 9.19
C PRO A 223 13.40 -4.51 8.85
N SER A 224 12.89 -3.29 8.82
CA SER A 224 13.65 -2.09 9.13
C SER A 224 13.37 -1.74 10.59
N GLN A 225 14.41 -1.77 11.42
CA GLN A 225 14.43 -1.22 12.78
C GLN A 225 14.16 0.30 12.79
N SER A 226 12.97 0.71 12.40
CA SER A 226 12.51 2.08 12.51
C SER A 226 11.00 2.04 12.56
N GLN A 227 10.49 2.05 13.80
CA GLN A 227 9.07 2.16 14.12
C GLN A 227 8.45 3.31 13.32
N LEU A 228 7.52 2.98 12.42
CA LEU A 228 6.64 3.97 11.82
C LEU A 228 5.46 4.15 12.78
N ILE A 229 5.35 5.34 13.38
CA ILE A 229 4.15 5.75 14.10
C ILE A 229 3.06 5.97 13.05
N VAL A 230 2.07 5.08 13.02
CA VAL A 230 0.83 5.30 12.28
C VAL A 230 -0.08 6.15 13.17
N PRO A 231 -0.47 7.38 12.79
CA PRO A 231 -1.44 8.14 13.55
C PRO A 231 -2.81 7.46 13.43
N GLU A 232 -3.32 6.94 14.55
CA GLU A 232 -4.71 6.53 14.70
C GLU A 232 -5.61 7.75 14.51
N THR A 233 -6.16 7.92 13.31
CA THR A 233 -7.42 8.66 13.14
C THR A 233 -8.16 8.07 11.96
N ILE A 234 -9.22 7.31 12.26
CA ILE A 234 -10.60 7.48 11.78
C ILE A 234 -11.41 6.40 12.53
N LYS A 235 -12.21 6.85 13.50
CA LYS A 235 -13.35 6.13 14.07
C LYS A 235 -14.61 6.75 13.50
#